data_AF-A0A316WCT3-F1
#
_entry.id   AF-A0A316WCT3-F1
#
_cell.length_a   1.000
_cell.length_b   1.000
_cell.length_c   1.000
_cell.angle_alpha   90.00
_cell.angle_beta   90.00
_cell.angle_gamma   90.00
#
_symmetry.space_group_name_H-M   'P 1'
#
loop_
_entity.id
_entity.type
_entity.pdbx_description
1 polymer ?
#
loop_
_entity_poly.entity_id
_entity_poly.type
_entity_poly.pdbx_seq_one_letter_code
_entity_poly.pdbx_strand_id
1 'polypeptide(L)'
;NIPPHNLGELIDACIALIDDPSLTIEALNEIVPGPDFPTGGLILGRAGTRQAYATGRGSIIMRAKSHIEELRKEREALIFTEIPYQVNKATLVEKIAELVKEKRVEGISDLRDESDRDGMRIVVEIKRDAMAEVVLNQLYRYTPLQSSFGCNMVALNGGRPELMNLKDLLLAFNDFREEVVSRRTKFLLNKARERAHVLCGLAIAVANIDEVIRLIRTSPD
;
A
#
# COMPACT_ATOMS: atom_id res chain seq x y z
N ASN A 1 -12.05 4.17 2.10
CA ASN A 1 -11.01 4.61 1.16
C ASN A 1 -9.71 4.71 1.93
N ILE A 2 -8.90 3.64 1.91
CA ILE A 2 -7.63 3.54 2.65
C ILE A 2 -6.53 3.53 1.59
N PRO A 3 -5.54 4.42 1.65
CA PRO A 3 -4.49 4.45 0.64
C PRO A 3 -3.50 3.28 0.86
N PRO A 4 -2.80 2.84 -0.19
CA PRO A 4 -1.71 1.88 -0.07
C PRO A 4 -0.50 2.47 0.66
N HIS A 5 0.32 1.60 1.25
CA HIS A 5 1.49 1.97 2.05
C HIS A 5 2.64 1.02 1.75
N ASN A 6 3.84 1.46 2.11
CA ASN A 6 5.02 0.62 2.02
C ASN A 6 4.95 -0.52 3.05
N LEU A 7 5.24 -1.74 2.61
CA LEU A 7 5.17 -2.91 3.49
C LEU A 7 6.20 -2.85 4.62
N GLY A 8 7.43 -2.39 4.34
CA GLY A 8 8.50 -2.32 5.34
C GLY A 8 8.12 -1.35 6.46
N GLU A 9 7.72 -0.14 6.09
CA GLU A 9 7.28 0.89 7.04
C GLU A 9 6.12 0.42 7.93
N LEU A 10 5.13 -0.26 7.36
CA LEU A 10 4.02 -0.81 8.15
C LEU A 10 4.47 -1.90 9.12
N ILE A 11 5.38 -2.79 8.70
CA ILE A 11 5.90 -3.85 9.58
C ILE A 11 6.75 -3.24 10.70
N ASP A 12 7.59 -2.26 10.39
CA ASP A 12 8.38 -1.54 11.40
C ASP A 12 7.49 -0.85 12.42
N ALA A 13 6.38 -0.24 11.98
CA ALA A 13 5.39 0.38 12.87
C ALA A 13 4.66 -0.67 13.74
N CYS A 14 4.31 -1.83 13.18
CA CYS A 14 3.74 -2.93 13.94
C CYS A 14 4.70 -3.43 15.03
N ILE A 15 5.98 -3.61 14.70
CA ILE A 15 7.02 -4.04 15.66
C ILE A 15 7.18 -2.99 16.76
N ALA A 16 7.28 -1.71 16.39
CA ALA A 16 7.39 -0.62 17.36
C ALA A 16 6.21 -0.59 18.34
N LEU A 17 4.98 -0.87 17.88
CA LEU A 17 3.80 -0.97 18.74
C LEU A 17 3.75 -2.23 19.61
N ILE A 18 4.42 -3.31 19.20
CA ILE A 18 4.59 -4.50 20.05
C ILE A 18 5.54 -4.18 21.21
N ASP A 19 6.62 -3.46 20.92
CA ASP A 19 7.62 -3.06 21.93
C ASP A 19 7.09 -1.98 22.88
N ASP A 20 6.36 -0.98 22.34
CA ASP A 20 5.71 0.08 23.11
C ASP A 20 4.29 0.38 22.58
N PRO A 21 3.24 -0.20 23.20
CA PRO A 21 1.85 0.08 22.83
C PRO A 21 1.42 1.54 23.08
N SER A 22 2.18 2.31 23.86
CA SER A 22 1.85 3.70 24.20
C SER A 22 2.27 4.71 23.13
N LEU A 23 3.03 4.29 22.11
CA LEU A 23 3.49 5.14 21.02
C LEU A 23 2.40 6.05 20.46
N THR A 24 2.72 7.33 20.31
CA THR A 24 1.77 8.31 19.78
C THR A 24 1.70 8.24 18.26
N ILE A 25 0.65 8.82 17.69
CA ILE A 25 0.50 8.90 16.23
C ILE A 25 1.64 9.71 15.62
N GLU A 26 2.14 10.73 16.31
CA GLU A 26 3.28 11.53 15.88
C GLU A 26 4.55 10.69 15.75
N ALA A 27 4.82 9.80 16.71
CA ALA A 27 5.95 8.88 16.63
C ALA A 27 5.77 7.88 15.49
N LEU A 28 4.54 7.37 15.29
CA LEU A 28 4.22 6.48 14.17
C LEU A 28 4.38 7.17 12.81
N ASN A 29 4.12 8.47 12.71
CA ASN A 29 4.33 9.24 11.47
C ASN A 29 5.81 9.33 11.06
N GLU A 30 6.75 9.15 11.98
CA GLU A 30 8.18 9.11 11.64
C GLU A 30 8.58 7.75 11.06
N ILE A 31 7.86 6.68 11.42
CA ILE A 31 8.05 5.32 10.89
C ILE A 31 7.29 5.10 9.58
N VAL A 32 6.06 5.64 9.51
CA VAL A 32 5.19 5.63 8.33
C VAL A 32 4.95 7.08 7.90
N PRO A 33 5.82 7.66 7.05
CA PRO A 33 5.73 9.07 6.69
C PRO A 33 4.49 9.42 5.88
N GLY A 34 3.96 8.43 5.15
CA GLY A 34 2.76 8.60 4.34
C GLY A 34 2.45 7.38 3.46
N PRO A 35 1.40 7.50 2.63
CA PRO A 35 1.09 6.49 1.64
C PRO A 35 2.21 6.27 0.62
N ASP A 36 2.28 5.04 0.12
CA ASP A 36 3.15 4.62 -0.97
C ASP A 36 2.26 4.08 -2.09
N PHE A 37 2.00 4.94 -3.08
CA PHE A 37 1.09 4.61 -4.17
C PHE A 37 1.81 3.75 -5.21
N PRO A 38 1.19 2.67 -5.72
CA PRO A 38 1.83 1.79 -6.71
C PRO A 38 2.09 2.49 -8.06
N THR A 39 1.42 3.63 -8.31
CA THR A 39 1.62 4.47 -9.49
C THR A 39 2.74 5.50 -9.30
N GLY A 40 3.37 5.53 -8.12
CA GLY A 40 4.29 6.58 -7.71
C GLY A 40 3.58 7.93 -7.58
N GLY A 41 4.21 8.96 -8.11
CA GLY A 41 3.79 10.35 -8.03
C GLY A 41 4.35 11.04 -6.80
N LEU A 42 3.91 12.27 -6.61
CA LEU A 42 4.34 13.14 -5.53
C LEU A 42 3.16 13.43 -4.61
N ILE A 43 3.37 13.31 -3.30
CA ILE A 43 2.42 13.80 -2.30
C ILE A 43 2.80 15.24 -1.93
N LEU A 44 1.85 16.17 -2.05
CA LEU A 44 2.08 17.58 -1.73
C LEU A 44 1.75 17.87 -0.27
N GLY A 45 2.80 18.15 0.49
CA GLY A 45 2.70 18.46 1.92
C GLY A 45 2.38 17.23 2.78
N ARG A 46 2.45 17.41 4.10
CA ARG A 46 2.22 16.34 5.08
C ARG A 46 0.95 16.51 5.90
N ALA A 47 0.30 17.68 5.82
CA ALA A 47 -0.87 18.00 6.64
C ALA A 47 -2.04 17.04 6.41
N GLY A 48 -2.35 16.75 5.13
CA GLY A 48 -3.42 15.81 4.77
C GLY A 48 -3.16 14.39 5.26
N THR A 49 -1.92 13.92 5.12
CA THR A 49 -1.48 12.61 5.60
C THR A 49 -1.55 12.52 7.12
N ARG A 50 -1.00 13.50 7.85
CA ARG A 50 -1.05 13.54 9.31
C ARG A 50 -2.47 13.58 9.84
N GLN A 51 -3.35 14.36 9.20
CA GLN A 51 -4.76 14.41 9.56
C GLN A 51 -5.45 13.05 9.34
N ALA A 52 -5.17 12.40 8.19
CA ALA A 52 -5.67 11.07 7.90
C ALA A 52 -5.22 10.07 8.97
N TYR A 53 -3.94 10.03 9.31
CA TYR A 53 -3.40 9.12 10.31
C TYR A 53 -3.89 9.41 11.73
N ALA A 54 -4.17 10.66 12.08
CA ALA A 54 -4.69 11.05 13.39
C ALA A 54 -6.18 10.74 13.56
N THR A 55 -6.98 10.89 12.51
CA THR A 55 -8.46 10.92 12.64
C THR A 55 -9.19 9.85 11.82
N GLY A 56 -8.47 9.11 10.96
CA GLY A 56 -9.08 8.25 9.95
C GLY A 56 -9.57 8.99 8.71
N ARG A 57 -9.56 10.34 8.69
CA ARG A 57 -10.03 11.16 7.56
C ARG A 57 -9.01 12.23 7.17
N GLY A 58 -8.85 12.45 5.88
CA GLY A 58 -7.95 13.50 5.38
C GLY A 58 -7.97 13.60 3.87
N SER A 59 -7.41 14.67 3.32
CA SER A 59 -7.27 14.85 1.88
C SER A 59 -5.79 14.90 1.53
N ILE A 60 -5.32 13.91 0.78
CA ILE A 60 -3.92 13.78 0.38
C ILE A 60 -3.81 14.24 -1.07
N ILE A 61 -3.12 15.34 -1.30
CA ILE A 61 -2.94 15.87 -2.66
C ILE A 61 -1.81 15.10 -3.33
N MET A 62 -2.13 14.46 -4.45
CA MET A 62 -1.21 13.74 -5.31
C MET A 62 -0.95 14.56 -6.57
N ARG A 63 0.29 14.53 -7.04
CA ARG A 63 0.72 15.23 -8.26
C ARG A 63 1.56 14.28 -9.11
N ALA A 64 1.35 14.34 -10.43
CA ALA A 64 2.17 13.63 -11.39
C ALA A 64 3.64 14.09 -11.30
N LYS A 65 4.56 13.14 -11.43
CA LYS A 65 5.98 13.44 -11.50
C LYS A 65 6.32 13.84 -12.93
N SER A 66 6.94 15.01 -13.06
CA SER A 66 7.29 15.56 -14.36
C SER A 66 8.60 16.31 -14.33
N HIS A 67 9.20 16.43 -15.50
CA HIS A 67 10.38 17.28 -15.75
C HIS A 67 10.26 17.91 -17.14
N ILE A 68 11.00 19.00 -17.34
CA ILE A 68 11.09 19.69 -18.63
C ILE A 68 12.29 19.13 -19.38
N GLU A 69 12.09 18.73 -20.63
CA GLU A 69 13.16 18.34 -21.56
C GLU A 69 13.25 19.34 -22.71
N GLU A 70 14.48 19.70 -23.11
CA GLU A 70 14.73 20.44 -24.34
C GLU A 70 14.75 19.48 -25.54
N LEU A 71 13.84 19.70 -26.48
CA LEU A 71 13.79 19.03 -27.77
C LEU A 71 14.61 19.78 -28.83
N ARG A 72 14.82 19.09 -29.96
CA ARG A 72 15.48 19.67 -31.14
C ARG A 72 14.78 20.96 -31.58
N LYS A 73 15.57 21.96 -32.02
CA LYS A 73 15.12 23.27 -32.52
C LYS A 73 14.57 24.23 -31.43
N GLU A 74 15.15 24.19 -30.22
CA GLU A 74 14.81 25.09 -29.10
C GLU A 74 13.32 25.02 -28.72
N ARG A 75 12.80 23.80 -28.61
CA ARG A 75 11.42 23.57 -28.14
C ARG A 75 11.49 22.84 -26.82
N GLU A 76 10.64 23.21 -25.87
CA GLU A 76 10.51 22.50 -24.60
C GLU A 76 9.41 21.44 -24.69
N ALA A 77 9.54 20.38 -23.89
CA ALA A 77 8.50 19.40 -23.66
C ALA A 77 8.35 19.10 -22.18
N LEU A 78 7.10 18.96 -21.73
CA LEU A 78 6.79 18.41 -20.42
C LEU A 78 6.68 16.89 -20.53
N ILE A 79 7.50 16.20 -19.75
CA ILE A 79 7.50 14.74 -19.69
C ILE A 79 6.90 14.32 -18.36
N PHE A 80 5.85 13.51 -18.40
CA PHE A 80 5.26 12.91 -17.22
C PHE A 80 5.63 11.43 -17.15
N THR A 81 6.29 11.03 -16.06
CA THR A 81 6.78 9.66 -15.84
C THR A 81 5.93 8.88 -14.85
N GLU A 82 5.18 9.56 -13.98
CA GLU A 82 4.29 8.96 -12.98
C GLU A 82 3.01 9.80 -12.88
N ILE A 83 1.85 9.17 -12.70
CA ILE A 83 0.54 9.84 -12.54
C ILE A 83 -0.10 9.52 -11.18
N PRO A 84 -1.02 10.36 -10.69
CA PRO A 84 -1.71 10.09 -9.43
C PRO A 84 -2.47 8.76 -9.42
N TYR A 85 -2.63 8.18 -8.24
CA TYR A 85 -3.33 6.91 -8.04
C TYR A 85 -4.78 6.97 -8.54
N GLN A 86 -5.27 5.86 -9.11
CA GLN A 86 -6.61 5.73 -9.71
C GLN A 86 -6.90 6.65 -10.91
N VAL A 87 -5.89 7.33 -11.46
CA VAL A 87 -6.05 8.10 -12.71
C VAL A 87 -5.85 7.17 -13.91
N ASN A 88 -6.82 7.17 -14.82
CA ASN A 88 -6.68 6.46 -16.10
C ASN A 88 -5.86 7.30 -17.08
N LYS A 89 -4.77 6.73 -17.61
CA LYS A 89 -3.88 7.40 -18.56
C LYS A 89 -4.57 7.81 -19.86
N ALA A 90 -5.37 6.95 -20.48
CA ALA A 90 -6.05 7.25 -21.74
C ALA A 90 -7.03 8.42 -21.56
N THR A 91 -7.85 8.36 -20.51
CA THR A 91 -8.78 9.45 -20.17
C THR A 91 -8.05 10.75 -19.83
N LEU A 92 -6.86 10.67 -19.21
CA LEU A 92 -6.04 11.83 -18.94
C LEU A 92 -5.56 12.51 -20.24
N VAL A 93 -5.03 11.73 -21.18
CA VAL A 93 -4.57 12.21 -22.49
C VAL A 93 -5.73 12.82 -23.28
N GLU A 94 -6.88 12.14 -23.33
CA GLU A 94 -8.10 12.66 -23.95
C GLU A 94 -8.52 14.01 -23.36
N LYS A 95 -8.49 14.14 -22.03
CA LYS A 95 -8.85 15.38 -21.34
C LYS A 95 -7.87 16.52 -21.61
N ILE A 96 -6.57 16.22 -21.73
CA ILE A 96 -5.59 17.24 -22.15
C ILE A 96 -5.90 17.71 -23.58
N ALA A 97 -6.17 16.78 -24.51
CA ALA A 97 -6.51 17.12 -25.89
C ALA A 97 -7.80 17.96 -25.99
N GLU A 98 -8.81 17.65 -25.18
CA GLU A 98 -10.04 18.44 -25.06
C GLU A 98 -9.76 19.88 -24.59
N LEU A 99 -8.98 20.05 -23.52
CA LEU A 99 -8.62 21.38 -23.00
C LEU A 99 -7.85 22.24 -24.01
N VAL A 100 -7.00 21.62 -24.84
CA VAL A 100 -6.29 22.30 -25.93
C VAL A 100 -7.27 22.71 -27.03
N LYS A 101 -8.19 21.82 -27.42
CA LYS A 101 -9.21 22.11 -28.44
C LYS A 101 -10.16 23.24 -28.01
N GLU A 102 -10.53 23.29 -26.74
CA GLU A 102 -11.36 24.35 -26.15
C GLU A 102 -10.61 25.65 -25.88
N LYS A 103 -9.29 25.70 -26.16
CA LYS A 103 -8.41 26.83 -25.83
C LYS A 103 -8.43 27.22 -24.34
N ARG A 104 -8.72 26.25 -23.47
CA ARG A 104 -8.62 26.43 -22.01
C ARG A 104 -7.18 26.35 -21.53
N VAL A 105 -6.38 25.53 -22.19
CA VAL A 105 -4.93 25.45 -22.02
C VAL A 105 -4.30 25.74 -23.38
N GLU A 106 -3.56 26.85 -23.46
CA GLU A 106 -2.84 27.24 -24.67
C GLU A 106 -1.35 26.89 -24.54
N GLY A 107 -0.59 27.03 -25.63
CA GLY A 107 0.86 26.76 -25.61
C GLY A 107 1.25 25.29 -25.79
N ILE A 108 0.31 24.36 -25.96
CA ILE A 108 0.59 22.97 -26.33
C ILE A 108 0.63 22.85 -27.86
N SER A 109 1.73 22.32 -28.39
CA SER A 109 1.94 22.06 -29.81
C SER A 109 1.50 20.66 -30.21
N ASP A 110 1.82 19.66 -29.39
CA ASP A 110 1.51 18.25 -29.64
C ASP A 110 1.43 17.46 -28.32
N LEU A 111 0.72 16.34 -28.34
CA LEU A 111 0.53 15.45 -27.19
C LEU A 111 0.72 14.00 -27.65
N ARG A 112 1.66 13.28 -27.04
CA ARG A 112 1.95 11.88 -27.36
C ARG A 112 2.04 11.01 -26.12
N ASP A 113 1.50 9.81 -26.21
CA ASP A 113 1.75 8.75 -25.23
C ASP A 113 2.84 7.84 -25.79
N GLU A 114 4.05 7.98 -25.25
CA GLU A 114 5.23 7.19 -25.60
C GLU A 114 5.52 6.11 -24.54
N SER A 115 4.49 5.73 -23.77
CA SER A 115 4.64 4.66 -22.79
C SER A 115 4.84 3.31 -23.47
N ASP A 116 5.73 2.50 -22.93
CA ASP A 116 6.03 1.15 -23.39
C ASP A 116 5.91 0.14 -22.23
N ARG A 117 6.56 -1.03 -22.39
CA ARG A 117 6.58 -2.07 -21.36
C ARG A 117 7.49 -1.71 -20.18
N ASP A 118 8.47 -0.84 -20.40
CA ASP A 118 9.53 -0.50 -19.44
C ASP A 118 9.19 0.75 -18.63
N GLY A 119 8.25 1.58 -19.09
CA GLY A 119 7.76 2.70 -18.29
C GLY A 119 6.65 3.53 -18.93
N MET A 120 6.05 4.38 -18.11
CA MET A 120 5.08 5.38 -18.55
C MET A 120 5.82 6.65 -19.01
N ARG A 121 5.46 7.18 -20.18
CA ARG A 121 5.99 8.45 -20.69
C ARG A 121 4.94 9.19 -21.49
N ILE A 122 4.37 10.24 -20.90
CA ILE A 122 3.45 11.15 -21.60
C ILE A 122 4.23 12.41 -21.95
N VAL A 123 4.21 12.78 -23.23
CA VAL A 123 4.96 13.90 -23.80
C VAL A 123 4.00 15.00 -24.21
N VAL A 124 4.18 16.19 -23.65
CA VAL A 124 3.45 17.40 -24.06
C VAL A 124 4.46 18.38 -24.65
N GLU A 125 4.46 18.54 -25.98
CA GLU A 125 5.32 19.52 -26.63
C GLU A 125 4.77 20.93 -26.45
N ILE A 126 5.66 21.87 -26.12
CA ILE A 126 5.32 23.25 -25.88
C ILE A 126 5.63 24.09 -27.13
N LYS A 127 4.76 25.06 -27.43
CA LYS A 127 4.99 26.03 -28.51
C LYS A 127 6.11 26.99 -28.12
N ARG A 128 6.82 27.53 -29.12
CA ARG A 128 7.98 28.41 -28.92
C ARG A 128 7.66 29.72 -28.18
N ASP A 129 6.41 30.16 -28.25
CA ASP A 129 5.90 31.38 -27.64
C ASP A 129 5.27 31.14 -26.25
N ALA A 130 5.30 29.90 -25.75
CA ALA A 130 4.73 29.51 -24.47
C ALA A 130 5.82 29.09 -23.48
N MET A 131 5.57 29.35 -22.19
CA MET A 131 6.45 28.93 -21.10
C MET A 131 5.99 27.58 -20.54
N ALA A 132 6.85 26.57 -20.53
CA ALA A 132 6.51 25.22 -20.06
C ALA A 132 5.95 25.21 -18.63
N GLU A 133 6.52 25.99 -17.73
CA GLU A 133 6.06 26.13 -16.33
C GLU A 133 4.61 26.64 -16.21
N VAL A 134 4.20 27.57 -17.08
CA VAL A 134 2.83 28.11 -17.06
C VAL A 134 1.85 27.03 -17.54
N VAL A 135 2.19 26.33 -18.62
CA VAL A 135 1.38 25.22 -19.15
C VAL A 135 1.29 24.09 -18.11
N LEU A 136 2.39 23.73 -17.46
CA LEU A 136 2.43 22.71 -16.42
C LEU A 136 1.47 23.03 -15.26
N ASN A 137 1.50 24.27 -14.76
CA ASN A 137 0.59 24.70 -13.70
C ASN A 137 -0.88 24.70 -14.13
N GLN A 138 -1.18 25.08 -15.37
CA GLN A 138 -2.53 24.97 -15.92
C GLN A 138 -2.98 23.51 -16.03
N LEU A 139 -2.10 22.63 -16.49
CA LEU A 139 -2.35 21.19 -16.58
C LEU A 139 -2.65 20.59 -15.20
N TYR A 140 -1.88 20.92 -14.17
CA TYR A 140 -2.20 20.50 -12.79
C TYR A 140 -3.56 21.02 -12.31
N ARG A 141 -3.96 22.24 -12.72
CA ARG A 141 -5.22 22.84 -12.27
C ARG A 141 -6.44 22.25 -12.96
N TYR A 142 -6.34 21.94 -14.25
CA TYR A 142 -7.49 21.57 -15.08
C TYR A 142 -7.58 20.08 -15.41
N THR A 143 -6.55 19.30 -15.10
CA THR A 143 -6.51 17.86 -15.38
C THR A 143 -6.25 17.04 -14.13
N PRO A 144 -6.54 15.73 -14.15
CA PRO A 144 -6.14 14.80 -13.10
C PRO A 144 -4.62 14.59 -12.91
N LEU A 145 -3.75 15.35 -13.60
CA LEU A 145 -2.30 15.37 -13.30
C LEU A 145 -2.03 15.83 -11.86
N GLN A 146 -2.94 16.58 -11.26
CA GLN A 146 -2.99 16.76 -9.81
C GLN A 146 -4.38 16.39 -9.33
N SER A 147 -4.47 15.52 -8.34
CA SER A 147 -5.74 15.05 -7.78
C SER A 147 -5.65 14.90 -6.27
N SER A 148 -6.80 14.81 -5.61
CA SER A 148 -6.85 14.56 -4.16
C SER A 148 -7.36 13.16 -3.88
N PHE A 149 -6.61 12.40 -3.09
CA PHE A 149 -7.10 11.17 -2.49
C PHE A 149 -7.84 11.50 -1.18
N GLY A 150 -9.17 11.39 -1.19
CA GLY A 150 -9.99 11.53 0.00
C GLY A 150 -9.87 10.29 0.88
N CYS A 151 -9.04 10.35 1.92
CA CYS A 151 -8.87 9.28 2.89
C CYS A 151 -10.08 9.19 3.84
N ASN A 152 -10.59 7.97 4.00
CA ASN A 152 -11.66 7.62 4.92
C ASN A 152 -11.46 6.16 5.35
N MET A 153 -10.75 5.98 6.47
CA MET A 153 -10.27 4.71 6.98
C MET A 153 -11.33 4.00 7.81
N VAL A 154 -12.38 3.54 7.14
CA VAL A 154 -13.43 2.72 7.75
C VAL A 154 -13.12 1.25 7.53
N ALA A 155 -13.12 0.47 8.62
CA ALA A 155 -12.89 -0.97 8.61
C ALA A 155 -13.90 -1.69 9.52
N LEU A 156 -14.01 -3.02 9.39
CA LEU A 156 -14.80 -3.84 10.30
C LEU A 156 -13.91 -4.29 11.48
N ASN A 157 -14.24 -3.83 12.67
CA ASN A 157 -13.60 -4.25 13.92
C ASN A 157 -14.62 -5.04 14.76
N GLY A 158 -14.36 -6.31 15.04
CA GLY A 158 -15.32 -7.18 15.75
C GLY A 158 -16.70 -7.29 15.08
N GLY A 159 -16.76 -7.13 13.74
CA GLY A 159 -18.00 -7.14 12.97
C GLY A 159 -18.77 -5.81 12.94
N ARG A 160 -18.23 -4.73 13.54
CA ARG A 160 -18.82 -3.39 13.51
C ARG A 160 -18.02 -2.45 12.61
N PRO A 161 -18.66 -1.64 11.76
CA PRO A 161 -17.96 -0.64 10.96
C PRO A 161 -17.51 0.51 11.86
N GLU A 162 -16.19 0.72 11.92
CA GLU A 162 -15.57 1.74 12.74
C GLU A 162 -14.67 2.63 11.87
N LEU A 163 -14.66 3.93 12.17
CA LEU A 163 -13.66 4.85 11.63
C LEU A 163 -12.42 4.74 12.50
N MET A 164 -11.32 4.31 11.92
CA MET A 164 -10.10 3.97 12.64
C MET A 164 -8.96 4.87 12.17
N ASN A 165 -8.12 5.31 13.11
CA ASN A 165 -6.89 6.04 12.80
C ASN A 165 -5.76 5.03 12.46
N LEU A 166 -4.54 5.51 12.14
CA LEU A 166 -3.43 4.63 11.77
C LEU A 166 -3.08 3.64 12.90
N LYS A 167 -2.99 4.14 14.15
CA LYS A 167 -2.65 3.34 15.32
C LYS A 167 -3.70 2.26 15.57
N ASP A 168 -4.98 2.60 15.50
CA ASP A 168 -6.07 1.66 15.72
C ASP A 168 -5.99 0.48 14.73
N LEU A 169 -5.69 0.75 13.45
CA LEU A 169 -5.55 -0.28 12.42
C LEU A 169 -4.34 -1.20 12.69
N LEU A 170 -3.20 -0.63 13.10
CA LEU A 170 -1.99 -1.40 13.42
C LEU A 170 -2.21 -2.28 14.66
N LEU A 171 -2.86 -1.75 15.70
CA LEU A 171 -3.20 -2.51 16.90
C LEU A 171 -4.16 -3.65 16.58
N ALA A 172 -5.23 -3.39 15.82
CA ALA A 172 -6.16 -4.43 15.39
C ALA A 172 -5.45 -5.54 14.58
N PHE A 173 -4.46 -5.19 13.77
CA PHE A 173 -3.63 -6.17 13.08
C PHE A 173 -2.78 -6.99 14.06
N ASN A 174 -2.08 -6.34 15.00
CA ASN A 174 -1.26 -7.01 16.00
C ASN A 174 -2.07 -7.98 16.87
N ASP A 175 -3.24 -7.56 17.35
CA ASP A 175 -4.15 -8.40 18.14
C ASP A 175 -4.56 -9.65 17.36
N PHE A 176 -4.92 -9.49 16.08
CA PHE A 176 -5.22 -10.61 15.20
C PHE A 176 -4.02 -11.53 15.01
N ARG A 177 -2.81 -10.98 14.85
CA ARG A 177 -1.59 -11.78 14.70
C ARG A 177 -1.26 -12.59 15.96
N GLU A 178 -1.46 -12.02 17.14
CA GLU A 178 -1.30 -12.73 18.41
C GLU A 178 -2.24 -13.94 18.49
N GLU A 179 -3.51 -13.76 18.14
CA GLU A 179 -4.51 -14.83 18.14
C GLU A 179 -4.12 -15.95 17.16
N VAL A 180 -3.74 -15.59 15.93
CA VAL A 180 -3.32 -16.54 14.90
C VAL A 180 -2.10 -17.35 15.34
N VAL A 181 -1.07 -16.68 15.88
CA VAL A 181 0.14 -17.34 16.37
C VAL A 181 -0.19 -18.27 17.54
N SER A 182 -1.00 -17.81 18.50
CA SER A 182 -1.44 -18.61 19.64
C SER A 182 -2.20 -19.87 19.21
N ARG A 183 -3.13 -19.75 18.26
CA ARG A 183 -3.89 -20.89 17.71
C ARG A 183 -2.96 -21.89 17.00
N ARG A 184 -2.05 -21.40 16.17
CA ARG A 184 -1.05 -22.23 15.48
C ARG A 184 -0.18 -22.97 16.48
N THR A 185 0.31 -22.30 17.51
CA THR A 185 1.17 -22.91 18.53
C THR A 185 0.43 -23.98 19.33
N LYS A 186 -0.83 -23.74 19.73
CA LYS A 186 -1.67 -24.75 20.40
C LYS A 186 -1.88 -25.98 19.51
N PHE A 187 -2.16 -25.77 18.23
CA PHE A 187 -2.31 -26.86 17.27
C PHE A 187 -1.04 -27.72 17.16
N LEU A 188 0.12 -27.08 16.98
CA LEU A 188 1.41 -27.78 16.89
C LEU A 188 1.76 -28.52 18.19
N LEU A 189 1.48 -27.92 19.35
CA LEU A 189 1.68 -28.55 20.64
C LEU A 189 0.83 -29.81 20.81
N ASN A 190 -0.45 -29.78 20.40
CA ASN A 190 -1.32 -30.94 20.45
C ASN A 190 -0.81 -32.07 19.55
N LYS A 191 -0.36 -31.75 18.33
CA LYS A 191 0.26 -32.73 17.43
C LYS A 191 1.53 -33.35 18.01
N ALA A 192 2.36 -32.55 18.66
CA ALA A 192 3.55 -33.03 19.34
C ALA A 192 3.20 -33.97 20.52
N ARG A 193 2.17 -33.63 21.31
CA ARG A 193 1.67 -34.46 22.42
C ARG A 193 1.06 -35.78 21.96
N GLU A 194 0.24 -35.77 20.91
CA GLU A 194 -0.32 -36.98 20.29
C GLU A 194 0.81 -37.93 19.87
N ARG A 195 1.84 -37.40 19.18
CA ARG A 195 3.00 -38.19 18.75
C ARG A 195 3.80 -38.71 19.94
N ALA A 196 4.04 -37.89 20.95
CA ALA A 196 4.75 -38.29 22.16
C ALA A 196 4.01 -39.42 22.89
N HIS A 197 2.69 -39.35 22.99
CA HIS A 197 1.87 -40.40 23.63
C HIS A 197 2.05 -41.76 22.94
N VAL A 198 1.97 -41.80 21.61
CA VAL A 198 2.20 -43.03 20.82
C VAL A 198 3.62 -43.55 21.03
N LEU A 199 4.63 -42.67 20.99
CA LEU A 199 6.03 -43.05 21.19
C LEU A 199 6.28 -43.61 22.59
N CYS A 200 5.67 -43.05 23.63
CA CYS A 200 5.75 -43.58 24.99
C CYS A 200 5.15 -44.99 25.08
N GLY A 201 3.99 -45.22 24.46
CA GLY A 201 3.38 -46.55 24.40
C GLY A 201 4.28 -47.58 23.69
N LEU A 202 4.85 -47.20 22.55
CA LEU A 202 5.80 -48.05 21.81
C LEU A 202 7.07 -48.33 22.63
N ALA A 203 7.61 -47.32 23.33
CA ALA A 203 8.80 -47.50 24.16
C ALA A 203 8.55 -48.51 25.30
N ILE A 204 7.39 -48.42 25.97
CA ILE A 204 6.99 -49.39 26.99
C ILE A 204 6.79 -50.79 26.39
N ALA A 205 6.17 -50.88 25.21
CA ALA A 205 5.96 -52.15 24.53
C ALA A 205 7.29 -52.82 24.12
N VAL A 206 8.25 -52.06 23.62
CA VAL A 206 9.60 -52.56 23.29
C VAL A 206 10.35 -53.02 24.55
N ALA A 207 10.23 -52.27 25.66
CA ALA A 207 10.86 -52.65 26.92
C ALA A 207 10.31 -53.97 27.51
N ASN A 208 9.06 -54.34 27.19
CA ASN A 208 8.37 -55.53 27.70
C ASN A 208 7.92 -56.46 26.56
N ILE A 209 8.74 -56.61 25.52
CA ILE A 209 8.33 -57.20 24.24
C ILE A 209 7.77 -58.62 24.36
N ASP A 210 8.36 -59.48 25.20
CA ASP A 210 7.94 -60.87 25.36
C ASP A 210 6.56 -60.99 26.03
N GLU A 211 6.29 -60.15 27.02
CA GLU A 211 5.01 -60.11 27.73
C GLU A 211 3.89 -59.58 26.82
N VAL A 212 4.18 -58.53 26.05
CA VAL A 212 3.25 -57.97 25.06
C VAL A 212 2.93 -59.00 23.97
N ILE A 213 3.93 -59.71 23.42
CA ILE A 213 3.70 -60.78 22.43
C ILE A 213 2.85 -61.91 23.02
N ARG A 214 3.14 -62.34 24.24
CA ARG A 214 2.36 -63.40 24.91
C ARG A 214 0.90 -62.98 25.08
N LEU A 215 0.67 -61.78 25.62
CA LEU A 215 -0.66 -61.21 25.83
C LEU A 215 -1.47 -61.22 24.52
N ILE A 216 -0.90 -60.68 23.44
CA ILE A 216 -1.55 -60.62 22.12
C ILE A 216 -1.88 -62.03 21.61
N ARG A 217 -0.97 -63.00 21.72
CA ARG A 217 -1.20 -64.37 21.24
C ARG A 217 -2.26 -65.14 22.02
N THR A 218 -2.47 -64.80 23.29
CA THR A 218 -3.48 -65.43 24.14
C THR A 218 -4.80 -64.68 24.18
N SER A 219 -4.87 -63.48 23.59
CA SER A 219 -6.12 -62.73 23.48
C SER A 219 -7.06 -63.45 22.50
N PRO A 220 -8.33 -63.67 22.88
CA PRO A 220 -9.30 -64.29 21.97
C PRO A 220 -9.61 -63.40 20.77
N ASP A 221 -9.49 -62.08 20.92
CA ASP A 221 -9.62 -61.04 19.90
C ASP A 221 -8.53 -59.96 20.07
#